data_AF-A0A099KEU9-F1
#
_entry.id   AF-A0A099KEU9-F1
#
_cell.length_a   1.000
_cell.length_b   1.000
_cell.length_c   1.000
_cell.angle_alpha   90.00
_cell.angle_beta   90.00
_cell.angle_gamma   90.00
#
_symmetry.space_group_name_H-M   'P 1'
#
loop_
_entity.id
_entity.type
_entity.pdbx_description
1 polymer ?
#
loop_
_entity_poly.entity_id
_entity_poly.type
_entity_poly.pdbx_seq_one_letter_code
_entity_poly.pdbx_strand_id
1 'polypeptide(L)'
;MPVLTMDEACQHEQINSREMIVEVDGIKQVGCAIKMSASPAKYHFKGCSLGEHNQILQQEFGFSEQQVDQLKADGIFGKQS
;
A
#
# COMPACT_ATOMS: atom_id res chain seq x y z
N MET A 1 7.04 23.75 -22.88
CA MET A 1 6.95 22.50 -22.11
C MET A 1 5.71 21.76 -22.56
N PRO A 2 5.84 20.49 -22.98
CA PRO A 2 4.70 19.70 -23.40
C PRO A 2 3.88 19.23 -22.19
N VAL A 3 2.58 19.04 -22.39
CA VAL A 3 1.74 18.28 -21.46
C VAL A 3 1.89 16.81 -21.84
N LEU A 4 2.44 16.01 -20.93
CA LEU A 4 2.66 14.58 -21.16
C LEU A 4 1.41 13.78 -20.80
N THR A 5 1.16 12.71 -21.54
CA THR A 5 0.26 11.63 -21.12
C THR A 5 0.89 10.80 -19.99
N MET A 6 0.09 9.96 -19.33
CA MET A 6 0.60 9.11 -18.24
C MET A 6 1.66 8.11 -18.71
N ASP A 7 1.47 7.51 -19.89
CA ASP A 7 2.44 6.56 -20.45
C ASP A 7 3.77 7.25 -20.78
N GLU A 8 3.73 8.43 -21.42
CA GLU A 8 4.93 9.23 -21.70
C GLU A 8 5.63 9.68 -20.42
N ALA A 9 4.87 10.10 -19.41
CA ALA A 9 5.42 10.51 -18.11
C ALA A 9 6.11 9.33 -17.42
N CYS A 10 5.51 8.13 -17.43
CA CYS A 10 6.10 6.93 -16.83
C CYS A 10 7.42 6.51 -17.51
N GLN A 11 7.59 6.83 -18.79
CA GLN A 11 8.81 6.53 -19.57
C GLN A 11 9.81 7.69 -19.58
N HIS A 12 9.48 8.83 -18.97
CA HIS A 12 10.31 10.03 -19.02
C HIS A 12 11.65 9.84 -18.28
N GLU A 13 12.73 10.40 -18.82
CA GLU A 13 14.10 10.23 -18.30
C GLU A 13 14.24 10.58 -16.81
N GLN A 14 13.58 11.65 -16.37
CA GLN A 14 13.56 12.06 -14.95
C GLN A 14 12.85 11.06 -14.02
N ILE A 15 11.83 10.36 -14.52
CA ILE A 15 11.11 9.33 -13.75
C ILE A 15 11.98 8.06 -13.67
N ASN A 16 12.59 7.66 -14.78
CA ASN A 16 13.45 6.47 -14.85
C ASN A 16 14.74 6.63 -14.04
N SER A 17 15.46 7.74 -14.20
CA SER A 17 16.73 8.02 -13.48
C SER A 17 16.57 8.06 -11.96
N ARG A 18 15.35 8.31 -11.48
CA ARG A 18 15.01 8.37 -10.06
C ARG A 18 14.28 7.12 -9.59
N GLU A 19 14.11 6.10 -10.41
CA GLU A 19 13.40 4.86 -10.06
C GLU A 19 12.03 5.17 -9.44
N MET A 20 11.26 6.02 -10.12
CA MET A 20 9.97 6.55 -9.63
C MET A 20 8.78 5.64 -9.93
N ILE A 21 8.93 4.64 -10.80
CA ILE A 21 7.95 3.57 -10.96
C ILE A 21 8.50 2.33 -10.27
N VAL A 22 7.79 1.86 -9.25
CA VAL A 22 8.16 0.68 -8.46
C VAL A 22 7.09 -0.38 -8.62
N GLU A 23 7.48 -1.65 -8.53
CA GLU A 23 6.57 -2.78 -8.66
C GLU A 23 6.56 -3.58 -7.36
N VAL A 24 5.37 -3.77 -6.80
CA VAL A 24 5.15 -4.57 -5.59
C VAL A 24 4.03 -5.56 -5.87
N ASP A 25 4.32 -6.85 -5.71
CA ASP A 25 3.39 -7.95 -6.00
C ASP A 25 2.68 -7.83 -7.36
N GLY A 26 3.45 -7.45 -8.40
CA GLY A 26 2.97 -7.27 -9.77
C GLY A 26 2.21 -5.97 -10.03
N ILE A 27 2.07 -5.10 -9.04
CA ILE A 27 1.39 -3.80 -9.17
C ILE A 27 2.43 -2.69 -9.33
N LYS A 28 2.38 -2.00 -10.46
CA LYS A 28 3.18 -0.79 -10.71
C LYS A 28 2.55 0.41 -10.02
N GLN A 29 3.35 1.14 -9.26
CA GLN A 29 2.93 2.31 -8.50
C GLN A 29 4.03 3.37 -8.46
N VAL A 30 3.65 4.60 -8.12
CA VAL A 30 4.60 5.70 -7.97
C VAL A 30 5.38 5.51 -6.67
N GLY A 31 6.72 5.52 -6.78
CA GLY A 31 7.63 5.43 -5.64
C GLY A 31 7.73 6.73 -4.85
N CYS A 32 8.48 6.69 -3.75
CA CYS A 32 8.74 7.85 -2.92
C CYS A 32 9.48 8.94 -3.72
N ALA A 33 8.89 10.15 -3.74
CA ALA A 33 9.44 11.29 -4.46
C ALA A 33 10.77 11.79 -3.89
N ILE A 34 11.01 11.59 -2.59
CA ILE A 34 12.20 12.06 -1.89
C ILE A 34 13.17 10.89 -1.68
N LYS A 35 14.42 11.04 -2.13
CA LYS A 35 15.46 10.02 -1.98
C LYS A 35 16.35 10.38 -0.79
N MET A 36 16.15 9.68 0.32
CA MET A 36 16.97 9.84 1.52
C MET A 36 18.09 8.80 1.53
N SER A 37 19.35 9.24 1.43
CA SER A 37 20.51 8.34 1.33
C SER A 37 20.74 7.49 2.59
N ALA A 38 20.48 8.06 3.77
CA ALA A 38 20.61 7.35 5.05
C ALA A 38 19.41 6.45 5.38
N SER A 39 18.27 6.65 4.71
CA SER A 39 17.00 5.96 4.99
C SER A 39 16.23 5.73 3.68
N PRO A 40 16.75 4.87 2.78
CA PRO A 40 16.10 4.60 1.50
C PRO A 40 14.69 4.03 1.71
N ALA A 41 13.74 4.47 0.88
CA ALA A 41 12.38 3.96 0.89
C ALA A 41 12.35 2.46 0.58
N LYS A 42 11.51 1.71 1.29
CA LYS A 42 11.25 0.29 1.03
C LYS A 42 9.78 0.08 0.71
N TYR A 43 9.49 -0.67 -0.34
CA TYR A 43 8.14 -0.93 -0.82
C TYR A 43 7.79 -2.39 -0.56
N HIS A 44 7.27 -2.66 0.64
CA HIS A 44 6.99 -4.03 1.08
C HIS A 44 5.58 -4.51 0.74
N PHE A 45 4.65 -3.57 0.60
CA PHE A 45 3.22 -3.89 0.49
C PHE A 45 2.59 -3.11 -0.65
N LYS A 46 1.68 -3.77 -1.34
CA LYS A 46 0.67 -3.13 -2.19
C LYS A 46 -0.56 -2.75 -1.36
N GLY A 47 -1.55 -2.15 -1.99
CA GLY A 47 -2.88 -2.01 -1.40
C GLY A 47 -3.47 -3.39 -1.05
N CYS A 48 -4.13 -3.46 0.11
CA CYS A 48 -4.78 -4.66 0.63
C CYS A 48 -6.30 -4.49 0.66
N SER A 49 -6.99 -5.61 0.83
CA SER A 49 -8.44 -5.65 0.98
C SER A 49 -8.88 -5.06 2.31
N LEU A 50 -10.15 -4.65 2.37
CA LEU A 50 -10.74 -4.16 3.61
C LEU A 50 -10.76 -5.28 4.67
N GLY A 51 -10.11 -5.00 5.81
CA GLY A 51 -10.01 -5.92 6.93
C GLY A 51 -8.95 -7.03 6.79
N GLU A 52 -8.10 -7.00 5.77
CA GLU A 52 -7.11 -8.06 5.48
C GLU A 52 -6.14 -8.33 6.65
N HIS A 53 -5.83 -7.30 7.44
CA HIS A 53 -4.89 -7.40 8.57
C HIS A 53 -5.55 -7.45 9.95
N ASN A 54 -6.87 -7.64 10.04
CA ASN A 54 -7.58 -7.62 11.34
C ASN A 54 -7.14 -8.74 12.30
N GLN A 55 -6.52 -9.81 11.79
CA GLN A 55 -5.97 -10.89 12.61
C GLN A 55 -4.93 -10.41 13.63
N ILE A 56 -4.29 -9.26 13.38
CA ILE A 56 -3.36 -8.63 14.32
C ILE A 56 -4.00 -8.35 15.68
N LEU A 57 -5.31 -8.11 15.73
CA LEU A 57 -6.04 -7.87 16.98
C LEU A 57 -5.95 -9.06 17.94
N GLN A 58 -5.98 -10.29 17.40
CA GLN A 58 -5.81 -11.50 18.22
C GLN A 58 -4.33 -11.75 18.52
N GLN A 59 -3.47 -11.61 17.51
CA GLN A 59 -2.06 -12.00 17.60
C GLN A 59 -1.23 -11.06 18.48
N GLU A 60 -1.43 -9.75 18.35
CA GLU A 60 -0.59 -8.73 18.99
C GLU A 60 -1.31 -8.00 20.13
N PHE A 61 -2.64 -7.88 20.04
CA PHE A 61 -3.43 -7.09 20.98
C PHE A 61 -4.26 -7.94 21.96
N GLY A 62 -4.21 -9.27 21.84
CA GLY A 62 -4.82 -10.20 22.81
C GLY A 62 -6.36 -10.22 22.80
N PHE A 63 -6.99 -9.82 21.70
CA PHE A 63 -8.43 -9.92 21.56
C PHE A 63 -8.84 -11.38 21.48
N SER A 64 -9.93 -11.74 22.16
CA SER A 64 -10.53 -13.07 22.00
C SER A 64 -11.25 -13.18 20.66
N GLU A 65 -11.42 -14.41 20.18
CA GLU A 65 -12.18 -14.70 18.97
C GLU A 65 -13.60 -14.12 19.05
N GLN A 66 -14.26 -14.27 20.20
CA GLN A 66 -15.61 -13.72 20.46
C GLN A 66 -15.66 -12.20 20.34
N GLN A 67 -14.64 -11.48 20.83
CA GLN A 67 -14.57 -10.02 20.71
C GLN A 67 -14.42 -9.60 19.24
N VAL A 68 -13.56 -10.27 18.49
CA VAL A 68 -13.35 -9.97 17.07
C VAL A 68 -14.60 -10.26 16.25
N ASP A 69 -15.31 -11.34 16.56
CA ASP A 69 -16.54 -11.68 15.85
C ASP A 69 -17.69 -10.72 16.17
N GLN A 70 -17.78 -10.22 17.40
CA GLN A 70 -18.72 -9.15 17.73
C GLN A 70 -18.41 -7.87 16.92
N LEU A 71 -17.12 -7.48 16.83
CA LEU A 71 -16.72 -6.31 16.04
C LEU A 71 -17.04 -6.47 14.54
N LYS A 72 -16.91 -7.69 14.01
CA LYS A 72 -17.34 -8.01 12.64
C LYS A 72 -18.86 -7.86 12.49
N ALA A 73 -19.64 -8.41 13.44
CA ALA A 73 -21.10 -8.34 13.44
C ALA A 73 -21.61 -6.89 13.52
N ASP A 74 -20.92 -6.06 14.30
CA ASP A 74 -21.19 -4.62 14.44
C ASP A 74 -20.76 -3.80 13.21
N GLY A 75 -20.08 -4.43 12.23
CA GLY A 75 -19.65 -3.80 10.98
C GLY A 75 -18.44 -2.89 11.12
N ILE A 76 -17.67 -3.01 12.21
CA ILE A 76 -16.53 -2.12 12.53
C ILE A 76 -15.43 -2.21 11.47
N PHE A 77 -15.24 -3.38 10.88
CA PHE A 77 -14.25 -3.58 9.81
C PHE A 77 -14.76 -3.21 8.41
N GLY A 78 -15.98 -2.68 8.32
CA GLY A 78 -16.68 -2.38 7.08
C GLY A 78 -17.23 -3.63 6.39
N LYS A 79 -18.07 -3.40 5.36
CA LYS A 79 -18.72 -4.48 4.62
C LYS A 79 -17.76 -5.01 3.55
N GLN A 80 -17.44 -6.29 3.61
CA GLN A 80 -16.81 -6.96 2.48
C GLN A 80 -17.86 -7.06 1.36
N SER A 81 -17.63 -6.32 0.27
CA SER A 81 -18.43 -6.39 -0.96
C SER A 81 -18.03 -7.59 -1.79
#